data_AF-A0A7C6BGX9-F1
#
_entry.id   AF-A0A7C6BGX9-F1
#
_cell.length_a   1.000
_cell.length_b   1.000
_cell.length_c   1.000
_cell.angle_alpha   90.00
_cell.angle_beta   90.00
_cell.angle_gamma   90.00
#
_symmetry.space_group_name_H-M   'P 1'
#
loop_
_entity.id
_entity.type
_entity.pdbx_description
1 polymer ?
#
loop_
_entity_poly.entity_id
_entity_poly.type
_entity_poly.pdbx_seq_one_letter_code
_entity_poly.pdbx_strand_id
1 'polypeptide(L)'
;IKEISQTAVNIGLNGLMIEVHNNPKQALTDSSQQITPFALSMLLKELKIPQNSFEDINPIFTIREEIDSLDFELINIIKQRMGLAIEIARIKKEKNIPILQVKRLDEMIKKRLERTQGSLLDKDFIKDLFESIHQESIRIQNDIFKK
;
A
#
# COMPACT_ATOMS: atom_id res chain seq x y z
N ILE A 1 18.67 16.25 16.42
CA ILE A 1 19.63 15.41 15.66
C ILE A 1 19.48 13.95 16.01
N LYS A 2 19.66 13.53 17.28
CA LYS A 2 19.56 12.11 17.68
C LYS A 2 18.33 11.36 17.16
N GLU A 3 17.13 11.89 17.37
CA GLU A 3 15.88 11.25 16.92
C GLU A 3 15.83 11.12 15.39
N ILE A 4 16.15 12.18 14.67
CA ILE A 4 16.20 12.19 13.20
C ILE A 4 17.23 11.16 12.70
N SER A 5 18.42 11.12 13.30
CA SER A 5 19.47 10.15 12.99
C SER A 5 19.01 8.71 13.23
N GLN A 6 18.32 8.45 14.34
CA GLN A 6 17.79 7.12 14.63
C GLN A 6 16.66 6.74 13.68
N THR A 7 15.77 7.66 13.33
CA THR A 7 14.71 7.44 12.33
C THR A 7 15.31 7.10 10.97
N ALA A 8 16.30 7.87 10.51
CA ALA A 8 17.00 7.63 9.25
C ALA A 8 17.65 6.24 9.19
N VAL A 9 18.28 5.81 10.29
CA VAL A 9 18.85 4.46 10.43
C VAL A 9 17.76 3.38 10.43
N ASN A 10 16.64 3.59 11.13
CA ASN A 10 15.54 2.62 11.22
C ASN A 10 14.86 2.38 9.88
N ILE A 11 14.75 3.40 9.03
CA ILE A 11 14.16 3.27 7.69
C ILE A 11 15.18 2.80 6.63
N GLY A 12 16.43 2.52 7.02
CA GLY A 12 17.45 1.94 6.15
C GLY A 12 18.13 2.92 5.19
N LEU A 13 18.22 4.21 5.52
CA LEU A 13 19.00 5.15 4.71
C LEU A 13 20.50 4.80 4.71
N ASN A 14 21.19 5.15 3.63
CA ASN A 14 22.60 4.75 3.42
C ASN A 14 23.62 5.48 4.30
N GLY A 15 23.25 6.56 4.98
CA GLY A 15 24.17 7.32 5.82
C GLY A 15 23.54 8.53 6.47
N LEU A 16 24.31 9.15 7.36
CA LEU A 16 23.96 10.39 8.07
C LEU A 16 25.01 11.45 7.74
N MET A 17 24.55 12.65 7.36
CA MET A 17 25.40 13.83 7.28
C MET A 17 25.18 14.66 8.55
N ILE A 18 26.23 14.82 9.36
CA ILE A 18 26.16 15.54 10.65
C ILE A 18 27.29 16.55 10.69
N GLU A 19 26.93 17.82 10.83
CA GLU A 19 27.90 18.90 10.98
C GLU A 19 28.40 19.02 12.42
N VAL A 20 29.72 19.18 12.58
CA VAL A 20 30.39 19.19 13.88
C VAL A 20 31.31 20.39 13.99
N HIS A 21 31.19 21.11 15.10
CA HIS A 21 32.07 22.24 15.42
C HIS A 21 32.51 22.18 16.88
N ASN A 22 33.77 22.54 17.16
CA ASN A 22 34.33 22.52 18.52
C ASN A 22 33.57 23.48 19.46
N ASN A 23 33.00 24.55 18.90
CA ASN A 23 32.19 25.52 19.61
C ASN A 23 31.02 26.00 18.73
N PRO A 24 29.88 25.30 18.68
CA PRO A 24 28.78 25.60 17.76
C PRO A 24 28.30 27.06 17.83
N LYS A 25 28.38 27.71 18.99
CA LYS A 25 28.02 29.13 19.17
C LYS A 25 28.85 30.11 18.34
N GLN A 26 30.04 29.71 17.89
CA GLN A 26 30.94 30.50 17.05
C GLN A 26 30.95 30.02 15.59
N ALA A 27 30.07 29.09 15.23
CA ALA A 27 30.01 28.60 13.86
C ALA A 27 29.55 29.71 12.92
N LEU A 28 30.23 29.83 11.77
CA LEU A 28 29.90 30.79 10.73
C LEU A 28 28.64 30.39 9.93
N THR A 29 28.19 29.15 10.10
CA THR A 29 27.02 28.57 9.46
C THR A 29 26.21 27.77 10.48
N ASP A 30 24.88 27.86 10.39
CA ASP A 30 23.86 27.04 11.09
C ASP A 30 24.24 26.52 12.48
N SER A 31 24.68 27.43 13.36
CA SER A 31 25.14 27.15 14.73
C SER A 31 24.14 26.36 15.59
N SER A 32 22.84 26.45 15.28
CA SER A 32 21.77 25.74 15.98
C SER A 32 21.62 24.26 15.56
N GLN A 33 22.17 23.88 14.40
CA GLN A 33 22.10 22.52 13.86
C GLN A 33 23.41 21.73 14.03
N GLN A 34 24.49 22.39 14.46
CA GLN A 34 25.79 21.76 14.67
C GLN A 34 25.93 21.21 16.10
N ILE A 35 26.66 20.09 16.23
CA ILE A 35 26.98 19.50 17.54
C ILE A 35 28.47 19.54 17.83
N THR A 36 28.84 19.32 19.09
CA THR A 36 30.24 19.20 19.49
C THR A 36 30.79 17.81 19.15
N PRO A 37 32.12 17.65 19.02
CA PRO A 37 32.73 16.33 18.83
C PRO A 37 32.35 15.33 19.95
N PHE A 38 32.24 15.80 21.19
CA PHE A 38 31.79 14.98 22.31
C PHE A 38 30.34 14.50 22.13
N ALA A 39 29.43 15.40 21.73
CA ALA A 39 28.05 15.05 21.46
C ALA A 39 27.90 14.10 20.25
N LEU A 40 28.74 14.23 19.22
CA LEU A 40 28.80 13.25 18.13
C LEU A 40 29.24 11.87 18.65
N SER A 41 30.29 11.80 19.46
CA SER A 41 30.75 10.53 20.04
C SER A 41 29.66 9.83 20.85
N MET A 42 28.91 10.60 21.65
CA MET A 42 27.75 10.08 22.38
C MET A 42 26.65 9.58 21.44
N LEU A 43 26.30 10.38 20.42
CA LEU A 43 25.30 9.99 19.43
C LEU A 43 25.67 8.68 18.73
N LEU A 44 26.91 8.54 18.25
CA LEU A 44 27.37 7.34 17.55
C LEU A 44 27.33 6.08 18.43
N LYS A 45 27.61 6.21 19.73
CA LYS A 45 27.50 5.09 20.69
C LYS A 45 26.05 4.68 20.96
N GLU A 46 25.12 5.62 20.86
CA GLU A 46 23.72 5.39 21.17
C GLU A 46 22.89 4.97 19.96
N LEU A 47 23.36 5.20 18.73
CA LEU A 47 22.68 4.81 17.51
C LEU A 47 22.59 3.29 17.43
N LYS A 48 21.35 2.79 17.35
CA LYS A 48 21.06 1.38 17.14
C LYS A 48 20.94 1.13 15.65
N ILE A 49 21.94 0.47 15.07
CA ILE A 49 21.90 0.04 13.67
C ILE A 49 21.21 -1.33 13.63
N PRO A 50 20.10 -1.48 12.88
CA PRO A 50 19.51 -2.79 12.64
C PRO A 50 20.55 -3.71 12.00
N GLN A 51 20.95 -4.75 12.73
CA GLN A 51 21.77 -5.84 12.19
C GLN A 51 20.82 -7.00 11.92
N ASN A 52 20.35 -7.12 10.68
CA ASN A 52 19.52 -8.26 10.29
C ASN A 52 20.40 -9.21 9.50
N SER A 53 20.58 -10.43 9.98
CA SER A 53 21.20 -11.49 9.17
C SER A 53 20.18 -11.98 8.13
N PHE A 54 20.67 -12.59 7.04
CA PHE A 54 19.77 -13.21 6.05
C PHE A 54 18.92 -14.34 6.67
N GLU A 55 19.44 -15.02 7.69
CA GLU A 55 18.73 -16.09 8.41
C GLU A 55 17.53 -15.54 9.19
N ASP A 56 17.67 -14.35 9.78
CA ASP A 56 16.59 -13.68 10.53
C ASP A 56 15.42 -13.20 9.63
N ILE A 57 15.67 -13.03 8.32
CA ILE A 57 14.69 -12.53 7.34
C ILE A 57 13.91 -13.68 6.67
N ASN A 58 14.40 -14.92 6.76
CA ASN A 58 13.80 -16.07 6.09
C ASN A 58 12.29 -16.25 6.41
N PRO A 59 11.81 -16.10 7.67
CA PRO A 59 10.38 -16.16 7.96
C PRO A 59 9.54 -15.08 7.24
N ILE A 60 10.11 -13.89 7.01
CA ILE A 60 9.45 -12.82 6.25
C ILE A 60 9.31 -13.22 4.78
N PHE A 61 10.32 -13.90 4.23
CA PHE A 61 10.27 -14.41 2.86
C PHE A 61 9.16 -15.44 2.70
N THR A 62 9.05 -16.41 3.60
CA THR A 62 7.95 -17.40 3.58
C THR A 62 6.57 -16.76 3.65
N ILE A 63 6.37 -15.79 4.56
CA ILE A 63 5.08 -15.07 4.66
C ILE A 63 4.78 -14.30 3.37
N ARG A 64 5.79 -13.73 2.71
CA ARG A 64 5.60 -13.04 1.42
C ARG A 64 5.21 -14.00 0.31
N GLU A 65 5.78 -15.20 0.26
CA GLU A 65 5.36 -16.23 -0.69
C GLU A 65 3.89 -16.65 -0.47
N GLU A 66 3.44 -16.74 0.78
CA GLU A 66 2.02 -16.98 1.10
C GLU A 66 1.12 -15.84 0.62
N ILE A 67 1.53 -14.58 0.83
CA ILE A 67 0.82 -13.40 0.31
C ILE A 67 0.74 -13.44 -1.22
N ASP A 68 1.86 -13.72 -1.90
CA ASP A 68 1.91 -13.81 -3.35
C ASP A 68 0.95 -14.89 -3.88
N SER A 69 0.87 -16.04 -3.22
CA SER A 69 -0.09 -17.10 -3.56
C SER A 69 -1.54 -16.63 -3.45
N LEU A 70 -1.89 -15.94 -2.36
CA LEU A 70 -3.22 -15.37 -2.16
C LEU A 70 -3.55 -14.31 -3.22
N ASP A 71 -2.57 -13.50 -3.61
CA ASP A 71 -2.75 -12.48 -4.65
C ASP A 71 -2.98 -13.12 -6.02
N PHE A 72 -2.29 -14.22 -6.36
CA PHE A 72 -2.57 -14.98 -7.57
C PHE A 72 -3.97 -15.57 -7.58
N GLU A 73 -4.43 -16.11 -6.45
CA GLU A 73 -5.81 -16.59 -6.30
C GLU A 73 -6.83 -15.47 -6.47
N LEU A 74 -6.60 -14.31 -5.85
CA LEU A 74 -7.45 -13.13 -5.98
C LEU A 74 -7.57 -12.68 -7.44
N ILE A 75 -6.46 -12.65 -8.19
CA ILE A 75 -6.45 -12.35 -9.62
C ILE A 75 -7.32 -13.34 -10.40
N ASN A 76 -7.23 -14.64 -10.10
CA ASN A 76 -8.03 -15.66 -10.78
C ASN A 76 -9.53 -15.51 -10.48
N ILE A 77 -9.89 -15.20 -9.23
CA ILE A 77 -11.29 -14.91 -8.85
C ILE A 77 -11.81 -13.69 -9.61
N ILE A 78 -11.01 -12.62 -9.73
CA ILE A 78 -11.39 -11.43 -10.48
C ILE A 78 -11.58 -11.77 -11.97
N LYS A 79 -10.69 -12.57 -12.57
CA LYS A 79 -10.84 -13.02 -13.96
C LYS A 79 -12.14 -13.79 -14.18
N GLN A 80 -12.45 -14.75 -13.31
CA GLN A 80 -13.71 -15.51 -13.38
C GLN A 80 -14.92 -14.56 -13.28
N ARG A 81 -14.88 -13.61 -12.34
CA ARG A 81 -15.92 -12.59 -12.19
C ARG A 81 -16.08 -11.74 -13.45
N MET A 82 -15.00 -11.40 -14.17
CA MET A 82 -15.08 -10.68 -15.45
C MET A 82 -15.69 -11.53 -16.56
N GLY A 83 -15.44 -12.84 -16.58
CA GLY A 83 -16.12 -13.78 -17.47
C GLY A 83 -17.64 -13.69 -17.34
N LEU A 84 -18.15 -13.70 -16.09
CA LEU A 84 -19.57 -13.53 -15.81
C LEU A 84 -20.08 -12.14 -16.23
N ALA A 85 -19.27 -11.08 -16.06
CA ALA A 85 -19.64 -9.74 -16.52
C ALA A 85 -19.79 -9.68 -18.05
N ILE A 86 -18.97 -10.42 -18.80
CA ILE A 86 -19.07 -10.54 -20.27
C ILE A 86 -20.37 -11.27 -20.67
N GLU A 87 -20.72 -12.35 -19.97
CA GLU A 87 -21.99 -13.06 -20.20
C GLU A 87 -23.20 -12.14 -19.96
N ILE A 88 -23.18 -11.37 -18.86
CA ILE A 88 -24.18 -10.33 -18.59
C ILE A 88 -24.23 -9.31 -19.73
N ALA A 89 -23.07 -8.89 -20.26
CA ALA A 89 -22.98 -7.97 -21.39
C ALA A 89 -23.72 -8.50 -22.62
N ARG A 90 -23.47 -9.76 -22.99
CA ARG A 90 -24.08 -10.41 -24.16
C ARG A 90 -25.60 -10.45 -24.03
N ILE A 91 -26.11 -10.88 -22.87
CA ILE A 91 -27.55 -10.93 -22.60
C ILE A 91 -28.17 -9.53 -22.65
N LYS A 92 -27.52 -8.53 -22.05
CA LYS A 92 -28.01 -7.15 -22.08
C LYS A 92 -28.07 -6.62 -23.51
N LYS A 93 -27.04 -6.91 -24.32
CA LYS A 93 -26.97 -6.49 -25.72
C LYS A 93 -28.09 -7.12 -26.55
N GLU A 94 -28.28 -8.44 -26.45
CA GLU A 94 -29.35 -9.17 -27.12
C GLU A 94 -30.75 -8.63 -26.76
N LYS A 95 -30.93 -8.22 -25.50
CA LYS A 95 -32.20 -7.70 -24.98
C LYS A 95 -32.34 -6.18 -25.04
N ASN A 96 -31.40 -5.45 -25.65
CA ASN A 96 -31.36 -3.99 -25.68
C ASN A 96 -31.47 -3.32 -24.29
N ILE A 97 -30.87 -3.94 -23.27
CA ILE A 97 -30.82 -3.43 -21.89
C ILE A 97 -29.60 -2.52 -21.72
N PRO A 98 -29.71 -1.35 -21.06
CA PRO A 98 -28.57 -0.49 -20.76
C PRO A 98 -27.47 -1.17 -19.93
N ILE A 99 -26.22 -0.81 -20.23
CA ILE A 99 -25.04 -1.35 -19.54
C ILE A 99 -25.02 -0.93 -18.07
N LEU A 100 -25.20 0.37 -17.81
CA LEU A 100 -25.13 0.93 -16.47
C LEU A 100 -26.47 0.81 -15.75
N GLN A 101 -26.44 0.26 -14.52
CA GLN A 101 -27.58 0.14 -13.63
C GLN A 101 -27.17 0.56 -12.21
N VAL A 102 -27.23 1.86 -11.92
CA VAL A 102 -26.72 2.46 -10.66
C VAL A 102 -27.31 1.81 -9.41
N LYS A 103 -28.63 1.56 -9.38
CA LYS A 103 -29.29 0.89 -8.24
C LYS A 103 -28.67 -0.47 -7.90
N ARG A 104 -28.24 -1.23 -8.92
CA ARG A 104 -27.64 -2.56 -8.73
C ARG A 104 -26.24 -2.45 -8.11
N LEU A 105 -25.50 -1.39 -8.42
CA LEU A 105 -24.21 -1.06 -7.81
C LEU A 105 -24.39 -0.75 -6.32
N ASP A 106 -25.33 0.13 -5.98
CA ASP A 106 -25.60 0.52 -4.59
C ASP A 106 -25.97 -0.69 -3.73
N GLU A 107 -26.89 -1.54 -4.21
CA GLU A 107 -27.27 -2.78 -3.53
C GLU A 107 -26.10 -3.75 -3.34
N MET A 108 -25.23 -3.84 -4.34
CA MET A 108 -24.06 -4.72 -4.32
C MET A 108 -23.02 -4.26 -3.30
N ILE A 109 -22.73 -2.95 -3.24
CA ILE A 109 -21.81 -2.36 -2.27
C ILE A 109 -22.36 -2.55 -0.86
N LYS A 110 -23.64 -2.23 -0.62
CA LYS A 110 -24.29 -2.40 0.68
C LYS A 110 -24.15 -3.84 1.20
N LYS A 111 -24.49 -4.84 0.39
CA LYS A 111 -24.40 -6.27 0.76
C LYS A 111 -22.96 -6.71 1.07
N ARG A 112 -21.95 -6.11 0.46
CA ARG A 112 -20.54 -6.44 0.71
C ARG A 112 -20.02 -5.77 1.98
N LEU A 113 -20.41 -4.53 2.22
CA LEU A 113 -20.12 -3.84 3.48
C LEU A 113 -20.74 -4.55 4.67
N GLU A 114 -21.96 -5.07 4.54
CA GLU A 114 -22.60 -5.90 5.58
C GLU A 114 -21.78 -7.17 5.90
N ARG A 115 -21.15 -7.79 4.90
CA ARG A 115 -20.32 -9.00 5.08
C ARG A 115 -18.92 -8.73 5.64
N THR A 116 -18.51 -7.47 5.72
CA THR A 116 -17.19 -7.08 6.26
C THR A 116 -17.29 -6.54 7.69
N GLN A 117 -18.49 -6.58 8.29
CA GLN A 117 -18.68 -6.24 9.70
C GLN A 117 -17.86 -7.18 10.60
N GLY A 118 -17.00 -6.59 11.43
CA GLY A 118 -16.09 -7.33 12.32
C GLY A 118 -14.72 -7.65 11.71
N SER A 119 -14.46 -7.25 10.46
CA SER A 119 -13.10 -7.32 9.88
C SER A 119 -12.26 -6.11 10.28
N LEU A 120 -10.93 -6.24 10.18
CA LEU A 120 -9.97 -5.14 10.33
C LEU A 120 -9.92 -4.22 9.10
N LEU A 121 -10.74 -4.49 8.08
CA LEU A 121 -10.74 -3.75 6.82
C LEU A 121 -11.59 -2.49 6.96
N ASP A 122 -11.02 -1.36 6.54
CA ASP A 122 -11.72 -0.11 6.50
C ASP A 122 -12.88 -0.15 5.48
N LYS A 123 -13.99 0.52 5.82
CA LYS A 123 -15.20 0.47 4.98
C LYS A 123 -15.01 1.21 3.66
N ASP A 124 -14.27 2.32 3.67
CA ASP A 124 -14.01 3.10 2.47
C ASP A 124 -13.07 2.32 1.55
N PHE A 125 -12.06 1.65 2.10
CA PHE A 125 -11.22 0.72 1.34
C PHE A 125 -12.05 -0.36 0.60
N ILE A 126 -12.99 -1.02 1.30
CA ILE A 126 -13.83 -2.06 0.69
C ILE A 126 -14.74 -1.48 -0.40
N LYS A 127 -15.30 -0.30 -0.15
CA LYS A 127 -16.12 0.39 -1.14
C LYS A 127 -15.30 0.69 -2.39
N ASP A 128 -14.14 1.32 -2.25
CA ASP A 128 -13.25 1.72 -3.35
C ASP A 128 -12.79 0.51 -4.17
N LEU A 129 -12.43 -0.59 -3.51
CA LEU A 129 -12.05 -1.84 -4.16
C LEU A 129 -13.18 -2.36 -5.06
N PHE A 130 -14.40 -2.46 -4.53
CA PHE A 130 -15.51 -3.04 -5.27
C PHE A 130 -16.10 -2.10 -6.33
N GLU A 131 -15.98 -0.78 -6.16
CA GLU A 131 -16.25 0.20 -7.19
C GLU A 131 -15.26 0.09 -8.34
N SER A 132 -13.95 -0.03 -8.04
CA SER A 132 -12.90 -0.22 -9.05
C SER A 132 -13.13 -1.48 -9.89
N ILE A 133 -13.43 -2.62 -9.23
CA ILE A 133 -13.77 -3.88 -9.92
C ILE A 133 -15.03 -3.70 -10.80
N HIS A 134 -16.02 -2.92 -10.34
CA HIS A 134 -17.23 -2.67 -11.11
C HIS A 134 -16.99 -1.77 -12.33
N GLN A 135 -16.20 -0.71 -12.18
CA GLN A 135 -15.80 0.17 -13.28
C GLN A 135 -15.10 -0.62 -14.39
N GLU A 136 -14.18 -1.50 -14.02
CA GLU A 136 -13.51 -2.38 -14.99
C GLU A 136 -14.50 -3.33 -15.69
N SER A 137 -15.50 -3.84 -14.95
CA SER A 137 -16.58 -4.65 -15.54
C SER A 137 -17.41 -3.85 -16.56
N ILE A 138 -17.65 -2.56 -16.32
CA ILE A 138 -18.38 -1.68 -17.24
C ILE A 138 -17.54 -1.42 -18.49
N ARG A 139 -16.24 -1.15 -18.33
CA ARG A 139 -15.30 -0.96 -19.45
C ARG A 139 -15.31 -2.16 -20.39
N ILE A 140 -15.21 -3.37 -19.85
CA ILE A 140 -15.27 -4.62 -20.63
C ILE A 140 -16.64 -4.79 -21.29
N GLN A 141 -17.75 -4.52 -20.59
CA GLN A 141 -19.10 -4.58 -21.18
C GLN A 141 -19.23 -3.61 -22.37
N ASN A 142 -18.73 -2.38 -22.25
CA ASN A 142 -18.74 -1.41 -23.34
C ASN A 142 -17.99 -1.93 -24.58
N ASP A 143 -16.86 -2.61 -24.40
CA ASP A 143 -16.10 -3.18 -25.52
C ASP A 143 -16.89 -4.29 -26.25
N ILE A 144 -17.74 -5.06 -25.54
CA ILE A 144 -18.64 -6.06 -26.14
C ILE A 144 -19.82 -5.42 -26.89
N PHE A 145 -20.31 -4.28 -26.40
CA PHE A 145 -21.40 -3.55 -27.07
C PHE A 145 -20.95 -2.84 -28.34
N LYS A 146 -19.68 -2.41 -28.41
CA LYS A 146 -19.09 -1.77 -29.60
C LYS A 146 -18.78 -2.74 -30.75
N LYS A 147 -18.48 -3.99 -30.43
CA LYS A 147 -18.32 -5.07 -31.42
C LYS A 147 -19.65 -5.46 -32.02
#